data_AF-A0A9I9EC85-F1
#
_entry.id   AF-A0A9I9EC85-F1
#
_cell.length_a   1.000
_cell.length_b   1.000
_cell.length_c   1.000
_cell.angle_alpha   90.00
_cell.angle_beta   90.00
_cell.angle_gamma   90.00
#
_symmetry.space_group_name_H-M   'P 1'
#
loop_
_entity.id
_entity.type
_entity.pdbx_description
1 polymer ?
#
loop_
_entity_poly.entity_id
_entity_poly.type
_entity_poly.pdbx_seq_one_letter_code
_entity_poly.pdbx_strand_id
1 'polypeptide(L)'
;MSTDRSIPKEIVHKARTNLGVNISYQKAWRVKEHMVKILHGDTVESYALIPRFFDKLVESNPEMDDSGHFIFCLMAFGASIEW
;
A
#
# COMPACT_ATOMS: atom_id res chain seq x y z
N MET A 1 4.15 -2.02 14.46
CA MET A 1 3.94 -0.55 14.57
C MET A 1 2.67 -0.24 13.81
N SER A 2 1.64 0.26 14.49
CA SER A 2 0.35 0.57 13.85
C SER A 2 0.57 1.69 12.83
N THR A 3 0.34 1.42 11.55
CA THR A 3 0.21 2.45 10.52
C THR A 3 -1.06 3.21 10.83
N ASP A 4 -0.92 4.20 11.70
CA ASP A 4 -2.01 5.03 12.20
C ASP A 4 -2.60 5.75 10.99
N ARG A 5 -3.75 5.26 10.49
CA ARG A 5 -4.59 5.95 9.52
C ARG A 5 -5.14 7.19 10.21
N SER A 6 -4.29 8.20 10.42
CA SER A 6 -4.69 9.40 11.12
C SER A 6 -5.79 10.07 10.29
N ILE A 7 -6.99 10.11 10.84
CA ILE A 7 -8.12 10.78 10.24
C ILE A 7 -7.73 12.26 10.11
N PRO A 8 -8.01 12.97 9.01
CA PRO A 8 -7.51 14.34 8.79
C PRO A 8 -7.79 15.32 9.95
N LYS A 9 -8.83 15.06 10.76
CA LYS A 9 -9.10 15.79 12.01
C LYS A 9 -7.95 15.71 13.01
N GLU A 10 -7.32 14.55 13.16
CA GLU A 10 -6.15 14.38 14.03
C GLU A 10 -4.93 15.10 13.49
N ILE A 11 -4.74 15.10 12.16
CA ILE A 11 -3.66 15.86 11.53
C ILE A 11 -3.84 17.36 11.81
N VAL A 12 -5.06 17.89 11.69
CA VAL A 12 -5.38 19.28 12.07
C VAL A 12 -5.09 19.51 13.56
N HIS A 13 -5.51 18.60 14.44
CA HIS A 13 -5.30 18.73 15.88
C HIS A 13 -3.80 18.73 16.22
N LYS A 14 -3.04 17.75 15.74
CA LYS A 14 -1.59 17.62 15.94
C LYS A 14 -0.83 18.83 15.38
N ALA A 15 -1.23 19.35 14.22
CA ALA A 15 -0.62 20.56 13.66
C ALA A 15 -0.82 21.78 14.58
N ARG A 16 -2.01 21.91 15.17
CA ARG A 16 -2.30 22.98 16.13
C ARG A 16 -1.56 22.80 17.46
N THR A 17 -1.60 21.60 18.04
CA THR A 17 -1.04 21.36 19.38
C THR A 17 0.48 21.30 19.37
N ASN A 18 1.08 20.71 18.35
CA ASN A 18 2.53 20.42 18.33
C ASN A 18 3.32 21.51 17.60
N LEU A 19 2.72 22.13 16.58
CA LEU A 19 3.41 23.11 15.73
C LEU A 19 2.83 24.52 15.85
N GLY A 20 1.71 24.71 16.57
CA GLY A 20 1.02 26.00 16.67
C GLY A 20 0.40 26.47 15.35
N VAL A 21 0.34 25.61 14.32
CA VAL A 21 -0.13 25.99 12.98
C VAL A 21 -1.58 25.56 12.80
N ASN A 22 -2.41 26.49 12.32
CA ASN A 22 -3.76 26.18 11.90
C ASN A 22 -3.79 25.78 10.42
N ILE A 23 -4.18 24.54 10.14
CA ILE A 23 -4.35 24.04 8.77
C ILE A 23 -5.83 23.71 8.51
N SER A 24 -6.27 23.90 7.27
CA SER A 24 -7.61 23.50 6.86
C SER A 24 -7.72 21.97 6.77
N TYR A 25 -8.94 21.47 6.91
CA TYR A 25 -9.23 20.04 6.74
C TYR A 25 -8.80 19.52 5.36
N GLN A 26 -9.03 20.29 4.29
CA GLN A 26 -8.60 19.93 2.93
C GLN A 26 -7.08 19.77 2.83
N LYS A 27 -6.31 20.63 3.52
CA LYS A 27 -4.85 20.53 3.57
C LYS A 27 -4.42 19.26 4.32
N ALA A 28 -5.08 18.97 5.44
CA ALA A 28 -4.86 17.74 6.19
C ALA A 28 -5.21 16.47 5.38
N TRP A 29 -6.28 16.50 4.58
CA TRP A 29 -6.63 15.41 3.67
C TRP A 29 -5.52 15.15 2.64
N ARG A 30 -5.03 16.20 1.99
CA ARG A 30 -3.93 16.08 1.03
C ARG A 30 -2.64 15.54 1.66
N VAL A 31 -2.35 15.94 2.91
CA VAL A 31 -1.21 15.38 3.66
C VAL A 31 -1.41 13.88 3.88
N LYS A 32 -2.61 13.44 4.28
CA LYS A 32 -2.93 12.01 4.40
C LYS A 32 -2.70 11.27 3.06
N GLU A 33 -3.28 11.75 1.96
CA GLU A 33 -3.12 11.13 0.65
C GLU A 33 -1.64 11.04 0.23
N HIS A 34 -0.87 12.09 0.51
CA HIS A 34 0.55 12.11 0.20
C HIS A 34 1.34 11.11 1.07
N MET A 35 1.02 11.00 2.36
CA MET A 35 1.64 10.01 3.25
C MET A 35 1.32 8.57 2.83
N VAL A 36 0.09 8.30 2.37
CA VAL A 36 -0.29 6.98 1.83
C VAL A 36 0.59 6.63 0.62
N LYS A 37 0.80 7.58 -0.30
CA LYS A 37 1.71 7.38 -1.45
C LYS A 37 3.16 7.14 -1.03
N ILE A 38 3.66 7.86 -0.02
CA ILE A 38 5.03 7.63 0.48
C ILE A 38 5.14 6.24 1.11
N LEU A 39 4.15 5.83 1.90
CA LEU A 39 4.19 4.55 2.62
C LEU A 39 4.07 3.34 1.69
N HIS A 40 3.17 3.41 0.71
CA HIS A 40 2.93 2.31 -0.21
C HIS A 40 3.82 2.37 -1.47
N GLY A 41 4.57 3.45 -1.66
CA GLY A 41 5.34 3.69 -2.87
C GLY A 41 4.44 4.00 -4.08
N ASP A 42 5.06 4.03 -5.25
CA ASP A 42 4.31 4.13 -6.50
C ASP A 42 3.59 2.79 -6.76
N THR A 43 2.32 2.87 -7.15
CA THR A 43 1.57 1.71 -7.60
C THR A 43 2.25 1.08 -8.81
N VAL A 44 2.79 1.90 -9.72
CA VAL A 44 3.50 1.42 -10.92
C VAL A 44 4.71 0.58 -10.54
N GLU A 45 5.53 1.06 -9.60
CA GLU A 45 6.68 0.30 -9.10
C GLU A 45 6.26 -0.98 -8.38
N SER A 46 5.16 -0.93 -7.63
CA SER A 46 4.61 -2.10 -6.94
C SER A 46 4.15 -3.19 -7.92
N TYR A 47 3.45 -2.81 -9.00
CA TYR A 47 3.01 -3.74 -10.05
C TYR A 47 4.20 -4.27 -10.87
N ALA A 48 5.27 -3.48 -11.04
CA ALA A 48 6.48 -3.92 -11.73
C ALA A 48 7.21 -5.07 -11.01
N LEU A 49 6.91 -5.33 -9.74
CA LEU A 49 7.46 -6.47 -8.99
C LEU A 49 6.75 -7.80 -9.26
N ILE A 50 5.56 -7.79 -9.85
CA ILE A 50 4.75 -8.99 -10.10
C ILE A 50 5.55 -10.08 -10.84
N PRO A 51 6.25 -9.81 -11.95
CA PRO A 51 7.02 -10.83 -12.65
C PRO A 51 8.06 -11.51 -11.75
N ARG A 52 8.75 -10.74 -10.90
CA ARG A 52 9.75 -11.27 -9.97
C ARG A 52 9.14 -12.16 -8.89
N PHE A 53 7.89 -11.92 -8.49
CA PHE A 53 7.17 -12.82 -7.60
C PHE A 53 6.86 -14.14 -8.29
N PHE A 54 6.48 -14.12 -9.58
CA PHE A 54 6.25 -15.33 -10.36
C PHE A 54 7.54 -16.14 -10.57
N ASP A 55 8.68 -15.48 -10.83
CA ASP A 55 9.98 -16.16 -10.93
C ASP A 55 10.28 -16.98 -9.66
N LYS A 56 10.08 -16.38 -8.48
CA LYS A 56 10.26 -17.07 -7.20
C LYS A 56 9.19 -18.14 -6.94
N LEU A 57 7.98 -17.95 -7.43
CA LEU A 57 6.89 -18.91 -7.28
C LEU A 57 7.22 -20.19 -8.05
N VAL A 58 7.84 -20.08 -9.23
CA VAL A 58 8.35 -21.22 -10.02
C VAL A 58 9.38 -22.02 -9.23
N GLU A 59 10.30 -21.34 -8.54
CA GLU A 59 11.33 -22.00 -7.72
C GLU A 59 10.76 -22.74 -6.50
N SER A 60 9.64 -22.27 -5.95
CA SER A 60 9.09 -22.76 -4.68
C SER A 60 7.92 -23.73 -4.78
N ASN A 61 7.24 -23.82 -5.93
CA ASN A 61 6.00 -24.59 -6.04
C ASN A 61 6.25 -26.04 -6.49
N PRO A 62 5.88 -27.05 -5.69
CA PRO A 62 6.18 -28.45 -5.98
C PRO A 62 5.23 -29.12 -6.99
N GLU A 63 4.10 -28.49 -7.35
CA GLU A 63 3.05 -29.11 -8.19
C GLU A 63 2.76 -28.29 -9.46
N MET A 64 3.25 -28.79 -10.59
CA MET A 64 2.94 -28.28 -11.93
C MET A 64 2.18 -29.37 -12.71
N ASP A 65 1.38 -28.97 -13.70
CA ASP A 65 0.78 -29.92 -14.63
C ASP A 65 1.83 -30.50 -15.60
N ASP A 66 1.42 -31.48 -16.41
CA ASP A 66 2.29 -32.15 -17.38
C ASP A 66 2.87 -31.20 -18.46
N SER A 67 2.32 -29.98 -18.57
CA SER A 67 2.79 -28.90 -19.45
C SER A 67 3.67 -27.86 -18.75
N GLY A 68 3.94 -28.03 -17.45
CA GLY A 68 4.79 -27.12 -16.67
C GLY A 68 4.08 -25.85 -16.19
N HIS A 69 2.74 -25.81 -16.21
CA HIS A 69 1.98 -24.70 -15.64
C HIS A 69 1.62 -24.96 -14.18
N PHE A 70 1.48 -23.89 -13.40
CA PHE A 70 0.96 -23.98 -12.05
C PHE A 70 -0.49 -24.47 -12.06
N ILE A 71 -0.77 -25.54 -11.31
CA ILE A 71 -2.14 -26.06 -11.15
C ILE A 71 -3.02 -25.02 -10.46
N PHE A 72 -2.47 -24.28 -9.47
CA PHE A 72 -3.12 -23.14 -8.84
C PHE A 72 -2.13 -22.03 -8.51
N CYS A 73 -2.48 -20.78 -8.81
CA CYS A 73 -1.78 -19.59 -8.35
C CYS A 73 -2.77 -18.64 -7.67
N LEU A 74 -2.64 -18.47 -6.36
CA LEU A 74 -3.48 -17.56 -5.56
C LEU A 74 -2.64 -16.35 -5.13
N MET A 75 -2.93 -15.20 -5.73
CA MET A 75 -2.28 -13.93 -5.37
C MET A 75 -3.32 -12.98 -4.79
N ALA A 76 -3.17 -12.63 -3.51
CA ALA A 76 -4.02 -11.65 -2.85
C ALA A 76 -3.27 -10.33 -2.71
N PHE A 77 -3.74 -9.28 -3.38
CA PHE A 77 -3.26 -7.93 -3.14
C PHE A 77 -4.01 -7.35 -1.93
N GLY A 78 -3.26 -6.99 -0.88
CA GLY A 78 -3.81 -6.27 0.27
C GLY A 78 -4.50 -4.96 -0.16
N ALA A 79 -5.49 -4.53 0.64
CA ALA A 79 -6.48 -3.51 0.28
C ALA A 79 -5.93 -2.30 -0.51
N SER A 80 -6.10 -2.34 -1.83
CA SER A 80 -5.95 -1.20 -2.75
C SER A 80 -7.31 -0.62 -3.16
N ILE A 81 -8.28 -0.62 -2.24
CA ILE A 81 -9.54 0.10 -2.43
C ILE A 81 -9.74 0.97 -1.19
N GLU A 82 -9.38 2.25 -1.33
CA GLU A 82 -9.94 3.29 -0.48
C GLU A 82 -11.29 3.70 -1.11
N TRP A 83 -12.39 3.50 -0.37
CA TRP A 83 -13.71 4.05 -0.69
C TRP A 83 -13.81 5.51 -0.24
#